data_AF-A0A6N8HUW8-F1
#
_entry.id   AF-A0A6N8HUW8-F1
#
_cell.length_a   1.000
_cell.length_b   1.000
_cell.length_c   1.000
_cell.angle_alpha   90.00
_cell.angle_beta   90.00
_cell.angle_gamma   90.00
#
_symmetry.space_group_name_H-M   'P 1'
#
loop_
_entity.id
_entity.type
_entity.pdbx_description
1 polymer ?
#
loop_
_entity_poly.entity_id
_entity_poly.type
_entity_poly.pdbx_seq_one_letter_code
_entity_poly.pdbx_strand_id
1 'polypeptide(L)' 'MEFRFNVTGSERKRLAGAISEILNAPMKYLGAPGFGYEVGDYTVDKNGTVSGEYRPSLLSALAAHGFEPEPYQTLHFITP' A
#
# COMPACT_ATOMS: atom_id res chain seq x y z
N MET A 1 6.70 -6.05 -5.78
CA MET A 1 7.24 -4.76 -5.30
C MET A 1 6.57 -4.42 -3.98
N GLU A 2 7.23 -3.61 -3.15
CA GLU A 2 6.70 -3.16 -1.86
C GLU A 2 6.69 -1.63 -1.81
N PHE A 3 5.59 -1.05 -1.36
CA PHE A 3 5.40 0.39 -1.19
C PHE A 3 4.99 0.67 0.25
N ARG A 4 5.79 1.44 0.98
CA ARG A 4 5.55 1.71 2.40
C ARG A 4 4.74 2.98 2.54
N PHE A 5 3.51 2.88 3.03
CA PHE A 5 2.67 4.05 3.32
C PHE A 5 2.71 4.44 4.80
N ASN A 6 3.28 3.59 5.66
CA ASN A 6 3.44 3.81 7.11
C ASN A 6 2.13 4.17 7.85
N VAL A 7 1.00 3.69 7.36
CA VAL A 7 -0.31 3.90 7.98
C VAL A 7 -0.69 2.73 8.89
N THR A 8 -1.33 3.03 10.02
CA THR A 8 -1.76 2.03 11.00
C THR A 8 -3.25 2.19 11.34
N GLY A 9 -3.83 1.22 12.06
CA GLY A 9 -5.19 1.32 12.59
C GLY A 9 -6.27 1.57 11.51
N SER A 10 -7.06 2.63 11.70
CA SER A 10 -8.12 3.03 10.77
C SER A 10 -7.58 3.42 9.40
N GLU A 11 -6.43 4.09 9.34
CA GLU A 11 -5.82 4.53 8.08
C GLU A 11 -5.34 3.35 7.24
N ARG A 12 -4.87 2.27 7.89
CA ARG A 12 -4.55 1.01 7.19
C ARG A 12 -5.80 0.41 6.54
N LYS A 13 -6.94 0.41 7.25
CA LYS A 13 -8.21 -0.08 6.70
C LYS A 13 -8.67 0.81 5.54
N ARG A 14 -8.50 2.13 5.66
CA ARG A 14 -8.79 3.11 4.60
C ARG A 14 -7.92 2.89 3.36
N LEU A 15 -6.63 2.58 3.54
CA LEU A 15 -5.71 2.25 2.45
C LEU A 15 -6.16 1.01 1.68
N ALA A 16 -6.44 -0.09 2.40
CA ALA A 16 -6.95 -1.31 1.77
C ALA A 16 -8.33 -1.10 1.10
N GLY A 17 -9.20 -0.27 1.67
CA GLY A 17 -10.46 0.13 1.05
C GLY A 17 -10.27 0.92 -0.24
N ALA A 18 -9.34 1.88 -0.27
CA ALA A 18 -9.02 2.63 -1.48
C ALA A 18 -8.50 1.71 -2.59
N ILE A 19 -7.62 0.74 -2.27
CA ILE A 19 -7.17 -0.26 -3.25
C ILE A 19 -8.36 -1.09 -3.77
N SER A 20 -9.29 -1.46 -2.90
CA SER A 20 -10.48 -2.23 -3.27
C SER A 20 -11.38 -1.45 -4.24
N GLU A 21 -11.59 -0.17 -3.98
CA GLU A 21 -12.35 0.73 -4.85
C GLU A 21 -11.66 0.90 -6.22
N ILE A 22 -10.35 1.17 -6.23
CA ILE A 22 -9.57 1.40 -7.46
C ILE A 22 -9.53 0.15 -8.34
N LEU A 23 -9.37 -1.03 -7.74
CA LEU A 23 -9.25 -2.29 -8.47
C LEU A 23 -10.59 -2.97 -8.73
N ASN A 24 -11.69 -2.45 -8.15
CA ASN A 24 -12.98 -3.11 -8.11
C ASN A 24 -12.86 -4.58 -7.66
N ALA A 25 -12.09 -4.81 -6.60
CA ALA A 25 -11.77 -6.13 -6.06
C ALA A 25 -12.14 -6.19 -4.58
N PRO A 26 -12.58 -7.34 -4.05
CA PRO A 26 -13.00 -7.44 -2.65
C PRO A 26 -11.81 -7.30 -1.70
N MET A 27 -12.03 -6.55 -0.61
CA MET A 27 -11.10 -6.45 0.51
C MET A 27 -11.35 -7.57 1.54
N LYS A 28 -10.31 -8.34 1.86
CA LYS A 28 -10.37 -9.43 2.83
C LYS A 28 -9.40 -9.19 3.99
N TYR A 29 -9.89 -9.27 5.22
CA TYR A 29 -9.02 -9.22 6.40
C TYR A 29 -8.41 -10.59 6.68
N LEU A 30 -7.09 -10.65 6.84
CA LEU A 30 -6.35 -11.91 6.98
C LEU A 30 -6.25 -12.42 8.42
N GLY A 31 -6.56 -11.60 9.42
CA GLY A 31 -6.48 -11.99 10.83
C GLY A 31 -5.04 -12.23 11.32
N ALA A 32 -4.91 -12.90 12.47
CA ALA A 32 -3.60 -13.17 13.09
C ALA A 32 -2.81 -14.26 12.31
N PRO A 33 -1.46 -14.26 12.36
CA PRO A 33 -0.59 -13.31 13.06
C PRO A 33 -0.25 -12.05 12.24
N GLY A 34 -0.68 -11.99 10.97
CA GLY A 34 -0.27 -10.93 10.03
C GLY A 34 -1.04 -9.62 10.17
N PHE A 35 -2.30 -9.67 10.60
CA PHE A 35 -3.23 -8.52 10.75
C PHE A 35 -3.35 -7.64 9.49
N GLY A 36 -3.06 -8.22 8.32
CA GLY A 36 -3.08 -7.54 7.03
C GLY A 36 -4.43 -7.67 6.30
N TYR A 37 -4.48 -7.07 5.12
CA TYR A 37 -5.59 -7.15 4.19
C TYR A 37 -5.11 -7.66 2.83
N GLU A 38 -5.94 -8.43 2.16
CA GLU A 38 -5.74 -8.87 0.78
C GLU A 38 -6.80 -8.20 -0.11
N VAL A 39 -6.37 -7.69 -1.26
CA VAL A 39 -7.22 -7.01 -2.25
C VAL A 39 -6.73 -7.38 -3.66
N GLY A 40 -7.38 -8.34 -4.29
CA GLY A 40 -6.86 -8.93 -5.54
C GLY A 40 -5.45 -9.49 -5.32
N ASP A 41 -4.51 -9.12 -6.19
CA ASP A 41 -3.09 -9.55 -6.09
C ASP A 41 -2.24 -8.69 -5.13
N TYR A 42 -2.87 -7.80 -4.37
CA TYR A 42 -2.20 -6.91 -3.42
C TYR A 42 -2.44 -7.33 -1.98
N THR A 43 -1.41 -7.16 -1.14
CA THR A 43 -1.50 -7.31 0.31
C THR A 43 -1.10 -6.00 0.99
N VAL A 44 -1.88 -5.57 1.99
CA VAL A 44 -1.54 -4.47 2.89
C VAL A 44 -1.18 -5.04 4.25
N ASP A 45 0.09 -4.96 4.64
CA ASP A 45 0.56 -5.51 5.93
C ASP A 45 0.16 -4.62 7.13
N LYS A 46 0.44 -5.09 8.35
CA LYS A 46 0.09 -4.37 9.59
C LYS A 46 0.69 -2.97 9.72
N ASN A 47 1.79 -2.68 9.03
CA ASN A 47 2.52 -1.41 9.05
C ASN A 47 2.13 -0.48 7.88
N GLY A 48 1.20 -0.91 7.01
CA GLY A 48 0.80 -0.14 5.84
C GLY A 48 1.74 -0.32 4.65
N THR A 49 2.50 -1.41 4.59
CA THR A 49 3.24 -1.80 3.38
C THR A 49 2.30 -2.48 2.41
N VAL A 50 2.22 -1.97 1.18
CA VAL A 50 1.49 -2.58 0.07
C VAL A 50 2.45 -3.42 -0.76
N SER A 51 2.23 -4.73 -0.82
CA SER A 51 3.00 -5.67 -1.63
C SER A 51 2.17 -6.14 -2.83
N GLY A 52 2.75 -6.09 -4.03
CA GLY A 52 2.08 -6.52 -5.26
C GLY A 52 2.82 -6.08 -6.53
N GLU A 53 2.14 -6.11 -7.67
CA GLU A 53 2.66 -5.63 -8.95
C GLU A 53 2.84 -4.10 -8.94
N TYR A 54 3.94 -3.60 -9.53
CA TYR A 54 4.12 -2.16 -9.72
C TYR A 54 3.15 -1.64 -10.78
N ARG A 55 2.20 -0.80 -10.35
CA ARG A 55 1.24 -0.15 -11.23
C ARG A 55 1.23 1.36 -10.96
N PRO A 56 1.83 2.18 -11.84
CA PRO A 56 1.86 3.64 -11.68
C PRO A 56 0.46 4.25 -11.52
N SER A 57 -0.54 3.72 -12.22
CA SER A 57 -1.91 4.18 -12.13
C SER A 57 -2.54 3.94 -10.75
N LEU A 58 -2.23 2.81 -10.11
CA LEU A 58 -2.66 2.54 -8.73
C LEU A 58 -2.04 3.53 -7.76
N LEU A 59 -0.72 3.77 -7.86
CA LEU A 59 -0.02 4.72 -7.01
C LEU A 59 -0.56 6.15 -7.18
N SER A 60 -0.80 6.58 -8.43
CA SER A 60 -1.38 7.91 -8.71
C SER A 60 -2.81 8.03 -8.16
N ALA A 61 -3.62 6.98 -8.26
CA ALA A 61 -4.96 6.98 -7.69
C ALA A 61 -4.92 7.01 -6.15
N LEU A 62 -4.04 6.23 -5.53
CA LEU A 62 -3.83 6.27 -4.08
C LEU A 62 -3.40 7.65 -3.58
N ALA A 63 -2.53 8.36 -4.33
CA ALA A 63 -2.16 9.73 -4.02
C ALA A 63 -3.37 10.68 -4.06
N ALA A 64 -4.30 10.51 -5.01
CA ALA A 64 -5.56 11.27 -5.03
C ALA A 64 -6.47 10.97 -3.82
N HIS A 65 -6.31 9.79 -3.20
CA HIS A 65 -6.94 9.43 -1.93
C HIS A 65 -6.13 9.91 -0.69
N GLY A 66 -5.03 10.64 -0.89
CA GLY A 66 -4.17 11.16 0.19
C GLY A 66 -3.17 10.14 0.75
N PHE A 67 -2.90 9.05 0.01
CA PHE A 67 -1.88 8.07 0.37
C PHE A 67 -0.65 8.24 -0.51
N GLU A 68 0.45 8.72 0.10
CA GLU A 68 1.74 8.82 -0.56
C GLU A 68 2.69 7.77 0.02
N PRO A 69 3.33 6.93 -0.81
CA PRO A 69 4.32 6.00 -0.31
C PRO A 69 5.62 6.75 0.02
N GLU A 70 6.41 6.20 0.94
CA GLU A 70 7.78 6.64 1.15
C GLU A 70 8.54 6.64 -0.18
N PRO A 71 9.32 7.69 -0.46
CA PRO A 71 10.21 7.66 -1.60
C PRO A 71 11.19 6.49 -1.41
N TYR A 72 11.41 5.71 -2.46
CA TYR A 72 12.53 4.78 -2.46
C TYR A 72 13.78 5.59 -2.14
N GLN A 73 14.51 5.21 -1.08
CA GLN A 73 15.78 5.84 -0.75
C GLN A 73 16.64 5.78 -1.99
N THR A 74 16.70 6.90 -2.70
CA THR A 74 17.70 7.11 -3.72
C THR A 74 18.96 7.23 -2.88
N LEU A 75 19.78 6.18 -2.87
CA LEU A 75 21.13 6.27 -2.34
C LEU A 75 21.73 7.50 -3.02
N HIS A 76 21.88 8.59 -2.26
CA HIS A 76 22.74 9.68 -2.66
C HIS A 76 24.14 9.06 -2.70
N PHE A 77 24.50 8.50 -3.86
CA PHE A 77 25.88 8.26 -4.20
C PHE A 77 26.50 9.66 -4.22
N ILE A 78 27.12 9.98 -3.09
CA ILE A 78 27.97 11.15 -2.92
C ILE A 78 28.93 11.09 -4.10
N THR A 79 28.70 11.96 -5.07
CA THR A 79 29.58 12.17 -6.21
C THR A 79 30.34 13.46 -5.93
N PRO A 80 31.62 13.49 -6.28
CA PRO A 80 32.79 13.12 -5.46
C PRO A 80 33.19 14.18 -4.41
#